data_AF-X1RML6-F1
#
_entry.id   AF-X1RML6-F1
#
_cell.length_a   1.000
_cell.length_b   1.000
_cell.length_c   1.000
_cell.angle_alpha   90.00
_cell.angle_beta   90.00
_cell.angle_gamma   90.00
#
_symmetry.space_group_name_H-M   'P 1'
#
loop_
_entity.id
_entity.type
_entity.pdbx_description
1 polymer ?
#
loop_
_entity_poly.entity_id
_entity_poly.type
_entity_poly.pdbx_seq_one_letter_code
_entity_poly.pdbx_strand_id
1 'polypeptide(L)'
;MAKITKMPGMDIVNGFKGTLDYFVHDGQPCVRSWPRSPGHHRAPAVEAQWPAFAWAASNWKVLALPVKEAYNHMAQGTNLTGKDLFIKGYLTPLYVHLE
;
A
#
# COMPACT_ATOMS: atom_id res chain seq x y z
N MET A 1 -10.48 17.72 8.20
CA MET A 1 -9.41 17.07 8.99
C MET A 1 -9.31 17.81 10.31
N ALA A 2 -9.38 17.10 11.43
CA ALA A 2 -9.23 17.66 12.77
C ALA A 2 -7.90 17.19 13.37
N LYS A 3 -7.16 18.12 13.99
CA LYS A 3 -5.94 17.81 14.73
C LYS A 3 -6.33 17.36 16.13
N ILE A 4 -5.71 16.31 16.65
CA ILE A 4 -5.95 15.79 17.99
C ILE A 4 -4.67 15.84 18.81
N THR A 5 -4.79 16.03 20.11
CA THR A 5 -3.64 16.20 21.01
C THR A 5 -2.84 14.92 21.20
N LYS A 6 -3.50 13.75 21.14
CA LYS A 6 -2.87 12.43 21.26
C LYS A 6 -3.59 11.40 20.40
N MET A 7 -2.85 10.39 19.94
CA MET A 7 -3.42 9.25 19.23
C MET A 7 -4.24 8.37 20.19
N PRO A 8 -5.49 7.99 19.84
CA PRO A 8 -6.26 7.04 20.63
C PRO A 8 -5.62 5.65 20.64
N GLY A 9 -6.03 4.81 21.59
CA GLY A 9 -5.65 3.40 21.61
C GLY A 9 -6.13 2.66 20.35
N MET A 10 -5.41 1.58 19.98
CA MET A 10 -5.64 0.87 18.72
C MET A 10 -7.06 0.26 18.62
N ASP A 11 -7.67 -0.08 19.76
CA ASP A 11 -9.05 -0.60 19.79
C ASP A 11 -10.07 0.44 19.34
N ILE A 12 -9.88 1.71 19.73
CA ILE A 12 -10.73 2.83 19.28
C ILE A 12 -10.51 3.06 17.79
N VAL A 13 -9.26 3.12 17.35
CA VAL A 13 -8.89 3.30 15.92
C VAL A 13 -9.54 2.20 15.07
N ASN A 14 -9.48 0.95 15.53
CA ASN A 14 -10.09 -0.18 14.85
C ASN A 14 -11.62 -0.11 14.85
N GLY A 15 -12.24 0.32 15.95
CA GLY A 15 -13.70 0.43 16.08
C GLY A 15 -14.33 1.42 15.10
N PHE A 16 -13.58 2.44 14.65
CA PHE A 16 -14.07 3.43 13.69
C PHE A 16 -13.63 3.19 12.24
N LYS A 17 -13.03 2.04 11.93
CA LYS A 17 -12.67 1.70 10.54
C LYS A 17 -13.89 1.79 9.63
N GLY A 18 -13.74 2.46 8.49
CA GLY A 18 -14.83 2.76 7.56
C GLY A 18 -15.60 4.05 7.87
N THR A 19 -15.39 4.68 9.03
CA THR A 19 -16.05 5.93 9.44
C THR A 19 -15.07 7.06 9.71
N LEU A 20 -14.06 6.83 10.56
CA LEU A 20 -13.00 7.79 10.87
C LEU A 20 -11.63 7.18 10.59
N ASP A 21 -10.78 7.98 9.96
CA ASP A 21 -9.41 7.62 9.64
C ASP A 21 -8.46 8.42 10.55
N TYR A 22 -7.76 7.70 11.44
CA TYR A 22 -6.79 8.24 12.38
C TYR A 22 -5.37 8.03 11.83
N PHE A 23 -4.61 9.11 11.71
CA PHE A 23 -3.29 9.09 11.07
C PHE A 23 -2.37 10.18 11.65
N VAL A 24 -1.08 10.09 11.35
CA VAL A 24 -0.10 11.13 11.69
C VAL A 24 0.22 11.93 10.44
N HIS A 25 0.11 13.25 10.53
CA HIS A 25 0.46 14.19 9.47
C HIS A 25 1.45 15.21 10.03
N ASP A 26 2.64 15.30 9.43
CA ASP A 26 3.73 16.18 9.88
C ASP A 26 4.03 16.06 11.39
N GLY A 27 4.03 14.83 11.91
CA GLY A 27 4.25 14.56 13.34
C GLY A 27 3.05 14.85 14.25
N GLN A 28 1.96 15.44 13.73
CA GLN A 28 0.75 15.72 14.49
C GLN A 28 -0.31 14.62 14.30
N PRO A 29 -0.82 14.01 15.38
CA PRO A 29 -1.99 13.14 15.30
C PRO A 29 -3.21 13.88 14.75
N CYS A 30 -3.86 13.27 13.76
CA CYS A 30 -5.01 13.82 13.05
C CYS A 30 -6.12 12.77 12.92
N VAL A 31 -7.35 13.24 12.78
CA VAL A 31 -8.51 12.44 12.41
C VAL A 31 -9.26 13.09 11.25
N ARG A 32 -9.77 12.28 10.33
CA ARG A 32 -10.65 12.73 9.24
C ARG A 32 -11.80 11.75 9.04
N SER A 33 -12.83 12.19 8.33
CA SER A 33 -13.82 11.26 7.77
C SER A 33 -13.13 10.25 6.87
N TRP A 34 -13.58 8.99 6.94
CA TRP A 34 -13.01 7.92 6.12
C TRP A 34 -12.98 8.33 4.64
N PRO A 35 -11.84 8.11 3.94
CA PRO A 35 -11.75 8.42 2.52
C PRO A 35 -12.88 7.75 1.75
N ARG A 36 -13.71 8.55 1.10
CA ARG A 36 -14.76 8.05 0.22
C ARG A 36 -14.12 7.62 -1.09
N SER A 37 -14.66 6.57 -1.71
CA SER A 37 -14.31 6.28 -3.10
C SER A 37 -14.54 7.54 -3.95
N PRO A 38 -13.68 7.88 -4.93
CA PRO A 38 -13.79 9.09 -5.75
C PRO A 38 -15.10 9.25 -6.54
N GLY A 39 -16.06 8.33 -6.41
CA GLY A 39 -17.40 8.45 -6.98
C GLY A 39 -17.49 8.16 -8.47
N HIS A 40 -16.36 7.91 -9.12
CA HIS A 40 -16.30 7.58 -10.55
C HIS A 40 -15.65 6.21 -10.76
N HIS A 41 -16.16 5.49 -11.75
CA HIS A 41 -15.50 4.29 -12.27
C HIS A 41 -14.07 4.64 -12.66
N ARG A 42 -13.13 3.74 -12.36
CA ARG A 42 -11.76 3.93 -12.81
C ARG A 42 -11.73 3.64 -14.32
N ALA A 43 -10.69 4.12 -15.00
CA ALA A 43 -10.54 3.82 -16.42
C ALA A 43 -10.56 2.28 -16.61
N PRO A 44 -11.27 1.74 -17.61
CA PRO A 44 -11.38 0.29 -17.81
C PRO A 44 -10.03 -0.44 -17.85
N ALA A 45 -9.00 0.22 -18.39
CA ALA A 45 -7.64 -0.31 -18.42
C ALA A 45 -7.03 -0.52 -17.01
N VAL A 46 -7.39 0.33 -16.04
CA VAL A 46 -6.95 0.20 -14.64
C VAL A 46 -7.69 -0.94 -13.96
N GLU A 47 -9.00 -1.04 -14.19
CA GLU A 47 -9.83 -2.11 -13.61
C GLU A 47 -9.41 -3.49 -14.12
N ALA A 48 -9.04 -3.59 -15.40
CA ALA A 48 -8.50 -4.81 -16.01
C ALA A 48 -7.21 -5.32 -15.34
N GLN A 49 -6.43 -4.44 -14.71
CA GLN A 49 -5.20 -4.83 -14.01
C GLN A 49 -5.44 -5.32 -12.57
N TRP A 50 -6.61 -5.06 -11.98
CA TRP A 50 -6.88 -5.40 -10.58
C TRP A 50 -6.71 -6.88 -10.25
N PRO A 51 -7.16 -7.84 -11.08
CA PRO A 51 -6.97 -9.26 -10.78
C PRO A 51 -5.48 -9.64 -10.70
N ALA A 52 -4.66 -9.14 -11.63
CA ALA A 52 -3.23 -9.39 -11.66
C ALA A 52 -2.51 -8.76 -10.46
N PHE A 53 -2.86 -7.51 -10.12
CA PHE A 53 -2.30 -6.83 -8.94
C PHE A 53 -2.68 -7.56 -7.64
N ALA A 54 -3.95 -7.94 -7.49
CA ALA A 54 -4.45 -8.64 -6.32
C ALA A 54 -3.78 -10.01 -6.14
N TRP A 55 -3.59 -10.73 -7.24
CA TRP A 55 -2.84 -11.99 -7.24
C TRP A 55 -1.39 -11.77 -6.81
N ALA A 56 -0.67 -10.81 -7.37
CA ALA A 56 0.72 -10.55 -6.99
C ALA A 56 0.83 -10.12 -5.51
N ALA A 57 -0.01 -9.19 -5.07
CA ALA A 57 0.00 -8.71 -3.70
C ALA A 57 -0.29 -9.81 -2.66
N SER A 58 -1.15 -10.78 -3.00
CA SER A 58 -1.41 -11.94 -2.15
C SER A 58 -0.26 -12.96 -2.20
N ASN A 59 0.30 -13.22 -3.39
CA ASN A 59 1.38 -14.19 -3.57
C ASN A 59 2.68 -13.79 -2.90
N TRP A 60 2.97 -12.49 -2.76
CA TRP A 60 4.10 -12.01 -1.96
C TRP A 60 4.15 -12.65 -0.57
N LYS A 61 2.99 -12.88 0.07
CA LYS A 61 2.92 -13.45 1.42
C LYS A 61 3.44 -14.88 1.46
N VAL A 62 3.19 -15.67 0.41
CA VAL A 62 3.55 -17.10 0.34
C VAL A 62 4.90 -17.36 -0.33
N LEU A 63 5.56 -16.35 -0.89
CA LEU A 63 6.91 -16.50 -1.42
C LEU A 63 7.87 -17.02 -0.35
N ALA A 64 8.77 -17.92 -0.78
CA ALA A 64 9.86 -18.41 0.04
C ALA A 64 10.74 -17.24 0.51
N LEU A 65 11.30 -17.37 1.71
CA LEU A 65 12.13 -16.32 2.31
C LEU A 65 13.30 -15.89 1.41
N PRO A 66 14.07 -16.81 0.78
CA PRO A 66 15.18 -16.41 -0.09
C PRO A 66 14.75 -15.53 -1.28
N VAL A 67 13.54 -15.74 -1.80
CA VAL A 67 12.99 -14.94 -2.90
C VAL A 67 12.63 -13.54 -2.41
N LYS A 68 11.99 -13.43 -1.24
CA LYS A 68 11.69 -12.13 -0.63
C LYS A 68 12.96 -11.34 -0.34
N GLU A 69 14.00 -12.02 0.14
CA GLU A 69 15.31 -11.42 0.42
C GLU A 69 15.98 -10.91 -0.86
N ALA A 70 15.94 -11.67 -1.95
CA ALA A 70 16.46 -11.22 -3.24
C ALA A 70 15.79 -9.92 -3.72
N TYR A 71 14.46 -9.83 -3.63
CA TYR A 71 13.73 -8.60 -3.96
C TYR A 71 14.03 -7.45 -2.99
N ASN A 72 14.16 -7.73 -1.69
CA ASN A 72 14.52 -6.71 -0.71
C ASN A 72 15.95 -6.18 -0.92
N HIS A 73 16.88 -7.06 -1.31
CA HIS A 73 18.24 -6.67 -1.69
C HIS A 73 18.22 -5.81 -2.96
N MET A 74 17.43 -6.21 -3.98
CA MET A 74 17.25 -5.45 -5.21
C MET A 74 16.64 -4.06 -4.98
N ALA A 75 15.82 -3.91 -3.94
CA ALA A 75 15.20 -2.65 -3.56
C ALA A 75 16.16 -1.68 -2.86
N GLN A 76 17.34 -2.14 -2.40
CA GLN A 76 18.31 -1.27 -1.74
C GLN A 76 18.76 -0.15 -2.66
N GLY A 77 18.86 1.08 -2.13
CA GLY A 77 19.19 2.26 -2.91
C GLY A 77 18.02 2.87 -3.68
N THR A 78 16.83 2.26 -3.64
CA THR A 78 15.61 2.79 -4.28
C THR A 78 14.59 3.28 -3.25
N ASN A 79 13.57 4.01 -3.71
CA ASN A 79 12.41 4.39 -2.91
C ASN A 79 11.30 3.31 -2.88
N LEU A 80 11.57 2.12 -3.41
CA LEU A 80 10.61 1.01 -3.51
C LEU A 80 10.92 -0.06 -2.47
N THR A 81 9.90 -0.84 -2.07
CA THR A 81 10.12 -2.06 -1.29
C THR A 81 10.32 -3.27 -2.20
N GLY A 82 10.88 -4.38 -1.68
CA GLY A 82 10.97 -5.62 -2.45
C GLY A 82 9.62 -6.13 -2.93
N LYS A 83 8.55 -5.90 -2.15
CA LYS A 83 7.18 -6.20 -2.56
C LYS A 83 6.74 -5.36 -3.76
N ASP A 84 7.07 -4.07 -3.78
CA ASP A 84 6.73 -3.19 -4.90
C ASP A 84 7.45 -3.62 -6.18
N LEU A 85 8.74 -4.01 -6.07
CA LEU A 85 9.50 -4.56 -7.18
C LEU A 85 8.93 -5.87 -7.71
N PHE A 86 8.52 -6.77 -6.81
CA PHE A 86 7.87 -8.02 -7.19
C PHE A 86 6.55 -7.77 -7.95
N ILE A 87 5.66 -6.93 -7.40
CA ILE A 87 4.38 -6.60 -8.04
C ILE A 87 4.61 -5.90 -9.37
N LYS A 88 5.55 -4.96 -9.44
CA LYS A 88 5.91 -4.24 -10.67
C LYS A 88 6.41 -5.19 -11.75
N GLY A 89 7.30 -6.12 -11.40
CA GLY A 89 7.82 -7.12 -12.33
C GLY A 89 6.77 -8.13 -12.80
N TYR A 90 5.76 -8.43 -11.97
CA TYR A 90 4.63 -9.27 -12.36
C TYR A 90 3.66 -8.56 -13.32
N LEU A 91 3.37 -7.28 -13.07
CA LEU A 91 2.42 -6.51 -13.86
C LEU A 91 3.00 -6.00 -15.19
N THR A 92 4.29 -5.69 -15.20
CA THR A 92 4.96 -5.12 -16.36
C THR A 92 6.22 -5.93 -16.65
N PRO A 93 6.29 -6.64 -17.79
CA PRO A 93 7.48 -7.42 -18.17
C PRO A 93 8.70 -6.56 -18.55
N LEU A 94 8.58 -5.22 -18.55
CA LEU A 94 9.66 -4.29 -18.87
C LEU A 94 10.41 -3.83 -17.61
N TYR A 95 11.62 -4.38 -17.45
CA TYR A 95 12.81 -3.83 -16.82
C TYR A 95 12.60 -2.92 -15.59
N VAL A 96 12.91 -3.46 -14.42
CA VAL A 96 13.35 -2.64 -13.29
C VAL A 96 14.72 -2.07 -13.67
N HIS A 97 14.75 -0.86 -14.24
CA HIS A 97 15.98 -0.09 -14.29
C HIS A 97 16.31 0.34 -12.85
N LEU A 98 17.30 -0.34 -12.29
CA LEU A 98 17.98 0.05 -11.06
C LEU A 98 19.13 0.94 -11.52
N GLU A 99 19.01 2.26 -11.32
CA GLU A 99 20.15 3.17 -11.42
C GLU A 99 21.01 3.07 -10.16
#